data_AF-A0A7L7KYB0-F1
#
_entry.id   AF-A0A7L7KYB0-F1
#
_cell.length_a   1.000
_cell.length_b   1.000
_cell.length_c   1.000
_cell.angle_alpha   90.00
_cell.angle_beta   90.00
_cell.angle_gamma   90.00
#
_symmetry.space_group_name_H-M   'P 1'
#
loop_
_entity.id
_entity.type
_entity.pdbx_description
1 polymer ?
#
loop_
_entity_poly.entity_id
_entity_poly.type
_entity_poly.pdbx_seq_one_letter_code
_entity_poly.pdbx_strand_id
1 'polypeptide(L)'
;MYFSPSFLQNTLYVVAAVLIIFILAVVIYKIKHNIKIWDKTMTLASIVLLNTLYSILGGFVNLPFTLSSVVTNGLSLVALGYIVVIIWDLHKQRKTNEK
;
A
#
# COMPACT_ATOMS: atom_id res chain seq x y z
N MET A 1 -11.24 3.05 23.10
CA MET A 1 -10.95 1.67 23.49
C MET A 1 -9.88 1.14 22.54
N TYR A 2 -8.75 0.66 23.06
CA TYR A 2 -7.79 -0.07 22.23
C TYR A 2 -8.38 -1.44 21.93
N PHE A 3 -8.47 -1.79 20.66
CA PHE A 3 -8.83 -3.15 20.23
C PHE A 3 -7.86 -4.16 20.85
N SER A 4 -8.33 -5.39 21.10
CA SER A 4 -7.42 -6.42 21.59
C SER A 4 -6.31 -6.67 20.56
N PRO A 5 -5.08 -6.99 20.99
CA PRO A 5 -3.98 -7.31 20.08
C PRO A 5 -4.34 -8.43 19.09
N SER A 6 -5.14 -9.41 19.55
CA SER A 6 -5.67 -10.50 18.73
C SER A 6 -6.63 -10.02 17.64
N PHE A 7 -7.52 -9.07 17.95
CA PHE A 7 -8.43 -8.49 16.97
C PHE A 7 -7.65 -7.71 15.90
N LEU A 8 -6.66 -6.92 16.33
CA LEU A 8 -5.85 -6.10 15.44
C LEU A 8 -5.06 -6.96 14.43
N GLN A 9 -4.43 -8.04 14.92
CA GLN A 9 -3.76 -9.01 14.04
C GLN A 9 -4.74 -9.69 13.07
N ASN A 10 -5.91 -10.11 13.55
CA ASN A 10 -6.89 -10.77 12.69
C ASN A 10 -7.37 -9.86 11.55
N THR A 11 -7.63 -8.58 11.86
CA THR A 11 -7.96 -7.58 10.84
C THR A 11 -6.81 -7.36 9.86
N LEU A 12 -5.56 -7.30 10.33
CA LEU A 12 -4.38 -7.17 9.47
C LEU A 12 -4.25 -8.34 8.48
N TYR A 13 -4.52 -9.58 8.90
CA TYR A 13 -4.53 -10.73 7.99
C TYR A 13 -5.60 -10.63 6.91
N VAL A 14 -6.82 -10.24 7.28
CA VAL A 14 -7.92 -10.05 6.32
C VAL A 14 -7.57 -8.95 5.32
N VAL A 15 -7.06 -7.82 5.80
CA VAL A 15 -6.61 -6.70 4.95
C VAL A 15 -5.51 -7.17 4.00
N ALA A 16 -4.50 -7.89 4.48
CA ALA A 16 -3.42 -8.41 3.65
C ALA A 16 -3.94 -9.37 2.56
N ALA A 17 -4.85 -10.28 2.90
CA ALA A 17 -5.43 -11.22 1.95
C ALA A 17 -6.20 -10.49 0.83
N VAL A 18 -7.04 -9.52 1.19
CA VAL A 18 -7.79 -8.71 0.22
C VAL A 18 -6.82 -7.92 -0.67
N LEU A 19 -5.77 -7.32 -0.10
CA LEU A 19 -4.80 -6.53 -0.84
C LEU A 19 -4.02 -7.37 -1.85
N ILE A 20 -3.63 -8.59 -1.48
CA ILE A 20 -2.95 -9.54 -2.37
C ILE A 20 -3.87 -9.93 -3.53
N ILE A 21 -5.13 -10.29 -3.26
CA ILE A 21 -6.10 -10.65 -4.31
C ILE A 21 -6.30 -9.47 -5.27
N PHE A 22 -6.42 -8.26 -4.74
CA PHE A 22 -6.58 -7.05 -5.54
C PHE A 22 -5.37 -6.78 -6.43
N ILE A 23 -4.16 -6.87 -5.87
CA ILE A 23 -2.90 -6.73 -6.62
C ILE A 23 -2.82 -7.77 -7.74
N LEU A 24 -3.13 -9.04 -7.46
CA LEU A 24 -3.13 -10.10 -8.47
C LEU A 24 -4.12 -9.82 -9.60
N ALA A 25 -5.35 -9.40 -9.27
CA ALA A 25 -6.35 -9.05 -10.27
C ALA A 25 -5.88 -7.90 -11.18
N VAL A 26 -5.27 -6.86 -10.60
CA VAL A 26 -4.70 -5.73 -11.35
C VAL A 26 -3.54 -6.17 -12.24
N VAL A 27 -2.65 -7.02 -11.74
CA VAL A 27 -1.53 -7.56 -12.53
C VAL A 27 -2.06 -8.37 -13.71
N ILE A 28 -3.00 -9.29 -13.48
CA ILE A 28 -3.61 -10.12 -14.53
C ILE A 28 -4.27 -9.23 -15.59
N TYR A 29 -5.02 -8.21 -15.15
CA TYR A 29 -5.63 -7.24 -16.07
C TYR A 29 -4.59 -6.52 -16.92
N LYS A 30 -3.53 -5.98 -16.30
CA LYS A 30 -2.47 -5.26 -17.03
C LYS A 30 -1.72 -6.15 -18.01
N ILE A 31 -1.42 -7.39 -17.64
CA ILE A 31 -0.80 -8.37 -18.54
C ILE A 31 -1.72 -8.63 -19.74
N LYS A 32 -3.01 -8.88 -19.51
CA LYS A 32 -3.99 -9.16 -20.57
C LYS A 32 -4.11 -8.00 -21.56
N HIS A 33 -4.04 -6.76 -21.08
CA HIS A 33 -4.17 -5.56 -21.90
C HIS A 33 -2.84 -4.99 -22.40
N ASN A 34 -1.71 -5.68 -22.19
CA ASN A 34 -0.36 -5.23 -22.55
C ASN A 34 -0.01 -3.84 -21.98
N ILE A 35 -0.53 -3.55 -20.79
CA ILE A 35 -0.27 -2.29 -20.06
C ILE A 35 0.96 -2.50 -19.18
N LYS A 36 1.77 -1.45 -19.02
CA LYS A 36 2.93 -1.47 -18.13
C LYS A 36 2.52 -1.92 -16.72
N ILE A 37 3.05 -3.08 -16.30
CA ILE A 37 2.74 -3.71 -15.00
C ILE A 37 3.20 -2.83 -13.85
N TRP A 38 4.41 -2.27 -13.97
CA TRP A 38 5.04 -1.45 -12.94
C TRP A 38 4.82 0.05 -13.19
N ASP A 39 3.82 0.62 -12.51
CA ASP A 39 3.51 2.04 -12.50
C ASP A 39 3.45 2.60 -11.07
N LYS A 40 3.13 3.89 -10.95
CA LYS A 40 3.04 4.61 -9.68
C LYS A 40 2.01 3.97 -8.73
N THR A 41 0.89 3.48 -9.26
CA THR A 41 -0.16 2.83 -8.47
C THR A 41 0.26 1.43 -8.01
N MET A 42 0.97 0.66 -8.84
CA MET A 42 1.54 -0.63 -8.44
C MET A 42 2.60 -0.46 -7.35
N THR A 43 3.41 0.60 -7.45
CA THR A 43 4.43 0.93 -6.45
C THR A 43 3.78 1.30 -5.11
N LEU A 44 2.75 2.14 -5.14
CA LEU A 44 1.97 2.49 -3.94
C LEU A 44 1.33 1.25 -3.29
N ALA A 45 0.68 0.39 -4.08
CA ALA A 45 0.08 -0.85 -3.60
C ALA A 45 1.12 -1.79 -2.97
N SER A 46 2.31 -1.87 -3.55
CA SER A 46 3.43 -2.68 -3.03
C SER A 46 3.96 -2.13 -1.70
N ILE A 47 4.09 -0.81 -1.56
CA ILE A 47 4.49 -0.15 -0.31
C ILE A 47 3.48 -0.45 0.80
N VAL A 48 2.19 -0.33 0.51
CA VAL A 48 1.12 -0.63 1.47
C VAL A 48 1.13 -2.11 1.87
N LEU A 49 1.36 -3.02 0.92
CA LEU A 49 1.49 -4.45 1.20
C LEU A 49 2.67 -4.73 2.12
N LEU A 50 3.86 -4.17 1.80
CA LEU A 50 5.07 -4.28 2.63
C LEU A 50 4.83 -3.77 4.06
N ASN A 51 4.17 -2.62 4.21
CA ASN A 51 3.86 -2.08 5.53
C ASN A 51 2.89 -2.98 6.32
N THR A 52 1.91 -3.56 5.62
CA THR A 52 0.94 -4.49 6.22
C THR A 52 1.64 -5.78 6.68
N LEU A 53 2.50 -6.35 5.84
CA LEU A 53 3.31 -7.53 6.18
C LEU A 53 4.26 -7.24 7.34
N TYR A 54 4.90 -6.07 7.36
CA TYR A 54 5.77 -5.65 8.46
C TYR A 54 4.99 -5.52 9.78
N SER A 55 3.78 -4.97 9.73
CA SER A 55 2.90 -4.87 10.91
C SER A 55 2.45 -6.23 11.43
N ILE A 56 2.19 -7.20 10.53
CA ILE A 56 1.92 -8.59 10.88
C ILE A 56 3.15 -9.22 11.57
N LEU A 57 4.34 -9.05 11.00
CA LEU A 57 5.61 -9.54 11.56
C LEU A 57 5.90 -8.98 12.95
N GLY A 58 5.63 -7.68 13.17
CA GLY A 58 5.74 -7.04 14.49
C GLY A 58 4.79 -7.61 15.54
N GLY A 59 3.74 -8.31 15.12
CA GLY A 59 2.85 -9.05 16.02
C GLY A 59 3.42 -10.38 16.51
N PHE A 60 4.45 -10.94 15.85
CA PHE A 60 5.12 -12.20 16.24
C PHE A 60 6.50 -11.98 16.85
N VAL A 61 7.21 -10.96 16.39
CA VAL A 61 8.57 -10.64 16.82
C VAL A 61 8.57 -9.22 17.39
N ASN A 62 9.08 -9.05 18.60
CA ASN A 62 9.35 -7.73 19.17
C ASN A 62 10.51 -7.07 18.41
N LEU A 63 10.19 -6.50 17.26
CA LEU A 63 11.13 -5.73 16.46
C LEU A 63 11.53 -4.46 17.24
N PRO A 64 12.81 -4.06 17.22
CA PRO A 64 13.25 -2.87 17.93
C PRO A 64 12.45 -1.64 17.47
N PHE A 65 11.98 -0.86 18.44
CA PHE A 65 11.08 0.28 18.23
C PHE A 65 11.60 1.26 17.17
N THR A 66 12.91 1.49 17.14
CA THR A 66 13.58 2.34 16.15
C THR A 66 13.42 1.82 14.72
N LEU A 67 13.57 0.50 14.52
CA LEU A 67 13.43 -0.12 13.21
C LEU A 67 11.96 -0.10 12.76
N SER A 68 11.03 -0.40 13.68
CA SER A 68 9.60 -0.38 13.40
C SER A 68 9.09 1.02 13.07
N SER A 69 9.51 2.02 13.85
CA SER A 69 9.17 3.42 13.59
C SER A 69 9.70 3.90 12.24
N VAL A 70 10.96 3.61 11.89
CA VAL A 70 11.55 4.03 10.61
C VAL A 70 10.85 3.36 9.43
N VAL A 71 10.56 2.06 9.51
CA VAL A 71 9.91 1.33 8.43
C VAL A 71 8.46 1.77 8.26
N THR A 72 7.67 1.81 9.33
CA THR A 72 6.25 2.16 9.23
C THR A 72 6.05 3.64 8.88
N ASN A 73 6.77 4.55 9.53
CA ASN A 73 6.66 5.98 9.23
C ASN A 73 7.28 6.32 7.87
N GLY A 74 8.41 5.69 7.52
CA GLY A 74 9.07 5.86 6.23
C GLY A 74 8.22 5.37 5.07
N LEU A 75 7.69 4.14 5.15
CA LEU A 75 6.78 3.61 4.13
C LEU A 75 5.50 4.45 4.03
N SER A 76 4.98 4.96 5.14
CA SER A 76 3.81 5.86 5.14
C SER A 76 4.11 7.19 4.46
N LEU A 77 5.29 7.77 4.69
CA LEU A 77 5.71 9.01 4.03
C LEU A 77 5.86 8.81 2.51
N VAL A 78 6.48 7.70 2.09
CA VAL A 78 6.61 7.37 0.66
C VAL A 78 5.23 7.17 0.04
N ALA A 79 4.32 6.47 0.72
CA ALA A 79 2.94 6.29 0.26
C ALA A 79 2.22 7.64 0.09
N LEU A 80 2.35 8.56 1.05
CA LEU A 80 1.81 9.91 0.94
C LEU A 80 2.39 10.67 -0.26
N GLY A 81 3.70 10.58 -0.49
CA GLY A 81 4.35 11.20 -1.65
C GLY A 81 3.76 10.70 -2.97
N TYR A 82 3.54 9.39 -3.11
CA TYR A 82 2.90 8.81 -4.29
C TYR A 82 1.45 9.26 -4.45
N ILE A 83 0.67 9.34 -3.36
CA ILE A 83 -0.71 9.84 -3.40
C ILE A 83 -0.75 11.29 -3.92
N VAL A 84 0.11 12.18 -3.40
CA VAL A 84 0.20 13.57 -3.85
C VAL A 84 0.54 13.64 -5.34
N VAL A 85 1.50 12.84 -5.81
CA VAL A 85 1.87 12.79 -7.22
C VAL A 85 0.71 12.30 -8.10
N ILE A 86 -0.05 11.31 -7.65
CA ILE A 86 -1.23 10.79 -8.36
C ILE A 86 -2.32 11.87 -8.44
N ILE A 87 -2.64 12.54 -7.32
CA ILE A 87 -3.64 13.61 -7.28
C ILE A 87 -3.23 14.78 -8.18
N TRP A 88 -1.95 15.16 -8.15
CA TRP A 88 -1.42 16.21 -9.01
C TRP A 88 -1.56 15.86 -10.50
N ASP A 89 -1.25 14.62 -10.87
CA ASP A 89 -1.38 14.15 -12.25
C ASP A 89 -2.85 14.12 -12.71
N LEU A 90 -3.77 13.66 -11.84
CA LEU A 90 -5.22 13.70 -12.11
C LEU A 90 -5.73 15.15 -12.30
N HIS A 91 -5.28 16.07 -11.44
CA HIS A 91 -5.64 17.48 -11.56
C HIS A 91 -5.09 18.11 -12.84
N LYS A 92 -3.88 17.74 -13.27
CA LYS A 92 -3.29 18.18 -14.54
C LYS A 92 -4.07 17.64 -15.74
N GLN A 93 -4.44 16.36 -15.73
CA GLN A 93 -5.22 15.74 -16.81
C GLN A 93 -6.60 16.39 -16.95
N ARG A 94 -7.28 16.72 -15.84
CA ARG A 94 -8.57 17.42 -15.87
C ARG A 94 -8.49 18.78 -16.56
N LYS A 95 -7.44 19.57 -16.29
CA LYS A 95 -7.24 20.89 -16.92
C LYS A 95 -6.93 20.83 -18.42
N THR A 96 -6.39 19.71 -18.91
CA THR A 96 -6.13 19.51 -20.34
C THR A 96 -7.39 19.08 -21.09
N ASN A 97 -8.28 18.30 -20.46
CA ASN A 97 -9.49 17.78 -21.08
C ASN A 97 -10.67 18.79 -21.12
N GLU A 98 -10.54 19.91 -20.41
CA GLU A 98 -11.48 21.05 -20.45
C GLU A 98 -11.09 22.11 -21.52
N LYS A 99 -10.06 21.85 -22.33
CA LYS A 99 -9.70 22.66 -23.51
C LYS A 99 -10.10 21.95 -24.80
#